data_AF-A0A925XFP4-F1
#
_entry.id   AF-A0A925XFP4-F1
#
_cell.length_a   1.000
_cell.length_b   1.000
_cell.length_c   1.000
_cell.angle_alpha   90.00
_cell.angle_beta   90.00
_cell.angle_gamma   90.00
#
_symmetry.space_group_name_H-M   'P 1'
#
loop_
_entity.id
_entity.type
_entity.pdbx_description
1 polymer ?
#
loop_
_entity_poly.entity_id
_entity_poly.type
_entity_poly.pdbx_seq_one_letter_code
_entity_poly.pdbx_strand_id
1 'polypeptide(L)'
;ARTSDGKAPDATALFSITRGSLELTNAVLECPAAAKLSAPPWMILANDATLILKGCRLQGSEVDGPHQQGLIRWTTAAPAAGAALAELPVLFCRDSYLTGFGCGIRVESGQGHIVLRNSIIAIRGDGAAVRGDCLDLRPVRAGDALLTAVDAEHVTFSAGGAAIRVQAAVGSDLPVSSPLRLFVERCAVVPPLVFKAGEGSDATLVRCDGPVLEQKQFEWWGASNGVAKQVVQFLHREGDPTGNSDKTGVAAWRQTWGKSNDVRMLVGDSGVYLAGELPIKWKDLRPSSFELHKNSKAATWAEGKPIGANVRGVDDGSIAKKAGPEPTTGTKAAPGATAPTPKKNVGF
;
A
#
# COMPACT_ATOMS: atom_id res chain seq x y z
N ALA A 1 -10.37 47.08 9.86
CA ALA A 1 -10.14 45.94 8.94
C ALA A 1 -10.41 44.66 9.72
N ARG A 2 -11.47 43.93 9.38
CA ARG A 2 -11.83 42.68 10.04
C ARG A 2 -10.88 41.57 9.59
N THR A 3 -10.49 40.76 10.56
CA THR A 3 -9.62 39.59 10.50
C THR A 3 -10.03 38.63 9.40
N SER A 4 -9.10 38.28 8.51
CA SER A 4 -9.25 37.15 7.59
C SER A 4 -9.33 35.86 8.39
N ASP A 5 -10.42 35.12 8.20
CA ASP A 5 -10.68 33.81 8.78
C ASP A 5 -9.46 32.89 8.57
N GLY A 6 -8.82 32.52 9.69
CA GLY A 6 -7.72 31.57 9.73
C GLY A 6 -8.22 30.16 9.44
N LYS A 7 -8.45 29.84 8.16
CA LYS A 7 -8.59 28.46 7.73
C LYS A 7 -7.21 27.81 7.84
N ALA A 8 -7.08 26.81 8.72
CA ALA A 8 -5.87 26.00 8.77
C ALA A 8 -5.57 25.46 7.36
N PRO A 9 -4.31 25.46 6.91
CA PRO A 9 -3.97 24.91 5.59
C PRO A 9 -4.43 23.45 5.53
N ASP A 10 -5.03 23.07 4.40
CA ASP A 10 -5.45 21.68 4.15
C ASP A 10 -4.22 20.78 4.26
N ALA A 11 -4.19 19.92 5.28
CA ALA A 11 -3.03 19.06 5.55
C ALA A 11 -2.85 18.07 4.39
N THR A 12 -1.62 17.99 3.85
CA THR A 12 -1.30 17.06 2.76
C THR A 12 -1.06 15.63 3.24
N ALA A 13 -0.83 15.46 4.55
CA ALA A 13 -0.59 14.18 5.21
C ALA A 13 -0.97 14.19 6.70
N LEU A 14 -1.15 13.00 7.30
CA LEU A 14 -1.21 12.87 8.75
C LEU A 14 0.20 13.01 9.39
N PHE A 15 1.20 12.35 8.80
CA PHE A 15 2.62 12.51 9.18
C PHE A 15 3.43 13.00 7.99
N SER A 16 4.29 14.00 8.21
CA SER A 16 5.25 14.49 7.22
C SER A 16 6.65 14.49 7.82
N ILE A 17 7.58 13.82 7.14
CA ILE A 17 8.97 13.68 7.55
C ILE A 17 9.86 14.18 6.41
N THR A 18 10.87 14.98 6.75
CA THR A 18 11.86 15.48 5.80
C THR A 18 13.25 15.31 6.38
N ARG A 19 14.13 14.59 5.68
CA ARG A 19 15.55 14.42 6.07
C ARG A 19 15.74 13.97 7.51
N GLY A 20 15.13 12.84 7.87
CA GLY A 20 15.17 12.28 9.21
C GLY A 20 14.65 10.84 9.22
N SER A 21 14.20 10.38 10.37
CA SER A 21 13.63 9.03 10.51
C SER A 21 12.30 9.04 11.27
N LEU A 22 11.35 8.23 10.82
CA LEU A 22 10.17 7.87 11.59
C LEU A 22 10.11 6.36 11.77
N GLU A 23 10.03 5.92 13.02
CA GLU A 23 9.77 4.53 13.37
C GLU A 23 8.43 4.43 14.09
N LEU A 24 7.52 3.64 13.52
CA LEU A 24 6.26 3.27 14.14
C LEU A 24 6.29 1.77 14.46
N THR A 25 5.94 1.44 15.70
CA THR A 25 5.87 0.06 16.18
C THR A 25 4.50 -0.21 16.79
N ASN A 26 3.82 -1.22 16.28
CA ASN A 26 2.47 -1.65 16.71
C ASN A 26 1.44 -0.50 16.71
N ALA A 27 1.64 0.47 15.81
CA ALA A 27 0.78 1.62 15.68
C ALA A 27 -0.46 1.27 14.84
N VAL A 28 -1.61 1.78 15.24
CA VAL A 28 -2.87 1.66 14.50
C VAL A 28 -3.27 3.06 14.05
N LEU A 29 -3.17 3.31 12.75
CA LEU A 29 -3.55 4.57 12.09
C LEU A 29 -4.78 4.30 11.24
N GLU A 30 -5.91 4.90 11.62
CA GLU A 30 -7.18 4.71 10.91
C GLU A 30 -7.79 6.08 10.58
N CYS A 31 -8.16 6.29 9.31
CA CYS A 31 -8.95 7.45 8.94
C CYS A 31 -10.42 7.21 9.36
N PRO A 32 -11.02 8.07 10.21
CA PRO A 32 -12.37 7.84 10.70
C PRO A 32 -13.40 7.87 9.56
N ALA A 33 -14.29 6.88 9.53
CA ALA A 33 -15.38 6.81 8.54
C ALA A 33 -16.40 7.98 8.66
N ALA A 34 -16.43 8.67 9.80
CA ALA A 34 -17.45 9.69 10.10
C ALA A 34 -16.95 11.15 9.99
N ALA A 35 -15.68 11.38 9.64
CA ALA A 35 -15.13 12.73 9.59
C ALA A 35 -15.60 13.43 8.30
N LYS A 36 -16.47 14.44 8.43
CA LYS A 36 -16.74 15.43 7.37
C LYS A 36 -15.52 16.33 7.07
N LEU A 37 -14.42 16.14 7.79
CA LEU A 37 -13.13 16.77 7.54
C LEU A 37 -12.40 15.90 6.53
N SER A 38 -12.01 16.49 5.39
CA SER A 38 -11.29 15.78 4.34
C SER A 38 -10.07 15.09 4.94
N ALA A 39 -10.07 13.76 4.91
CA ALA A 39 -8.86 13.01 5.23
C ALA A 39 -7.72 13.54 4.34
N PRO A 40 -6.50 13.72 4.88
CA PRO A 40 -5.39 14.15 4.05
C PRO A 40 -5.19 13.13 2.90
N PRO A 41 -4.74 13.58 1.71
CA PRO A 41 -4.53 12.69 0.57
C PRO A 41 -3.58 11.51 0.86
N TRP A 42 -2.69 11.67 1.85
CA TRP A 42 -1.72 10.67 2.29
C TRP A 42 -1.81 10.45 3.81
N MET A 43 -1.51 9.24 4.30
CA MET A 43 -1.29 9.06 5.74
C MET A 43 0.14 9.46 6.11
N ILE A 44 1.13 9.04 5.33
CA ILE A 44 2.55 9.33 5.60
C ILE A 44 3.20 9.89 4.34
N LEU A 45 3.83 11.07 4.47
CA LEU A 45 4.74 11.65 3.49
C LEU A 45 6.16 11.62 4.06
N ALA A 46 7.07 10.92 3.41
CA ALA A 46 8.47 10.84 3.80
C ALA A 46 9.36 11.30 2.64
N ASN A 47 10.10 12.39 2.86
CA ASN A 47 10.96 13.04 1.86
C ASN A 47 12.41 12.96 2.30
N ASP A 48 13.26 12.27 1.54
CA ASP A 48 14.66 12.00 1.88
C ASP A 48 14.82 11.44 3.31
N ALA A 49 13.88 10.60 3.72
CA ALA A 49 13.75 10.15 5.09
C ALA A 49 13.66 8.62 5.19
N THR A 50 14.12 8.08 6.30
CA THR A 50 13.96 6.67 6.64
C THR A 50 12.61 6.46 7.33
N LEU A 51 11.80 5.54 6.80
CA LEU A 51 10.49 5.19 7.36
C LEU A 51 10.49 3.71 7.74
N ILE A 52 10.24 3.42 9.01
CA ILE A 52 10.22 2.07 9.57
C ILE A 52 8.84 1.80 10.16
N LEU A 53 8.15 0.80 9.64
CA LEU A 53 6.86 0.31 10.12
C LEU A 53 7.04 -1.14 10.59
N LYS A 54 6.75 -1.40 11.87
CA LYS A 54 6.81 -2.74 12.47
C LYS A 54 5.48 -3.05 13.15
N GLY A 55 4.79 -4.12 12.76
CA GLY A 55 3.51 -4.46 13.39
C GLY A 55 2.41 -3.43 13.18
N CYS A 56 2.51 -2.54 12.19
CA CYS A 56 1.59 -1.42 12.08
C CYS A 56 0.33 -1.78 11.30
N ARG A 57 -0.80 -1.17 11.65
CA ARG A 57 -2.02 -1.14 10.84
C ARG A 57 -2.25 0.26 10.30
N LEU A 58 -2.26 0.39 8.97
CA LEU A 58 -2.57 1.64 8.28
C LEU A 58 -3.85 1.43 7.48
N GLN A 59 -4.91 2.12 7.86
CA GLN A 59 -6.23 1.97 7.25
C GLN A 59 -6.73 3.31 6.69
N GLY A 60 -6.80 3.38 5.37
CA GLY A 60 -7.31 4.53 4.63
C GLY A 60 -8.79 4.84 4.85
N SER A 61 -9.26 5.93 4.26
CA SER A 61 -10.65 6.40 4.41
C SER A 61 -11.59 5.63 3.50
N GLU A 62 -12.70 5.14 4.05
CA GLU A 62 -13.77 4.49 3.27
C GLU A 62 -14.65 5.50 2.52
N VAL A 63 -14.91 6.66 3.15
CA VAL A 63 -15.90 7.64 2.67
C VAL A 63 -15.28 8.64 1.69
N ASP A 64 -14.01 9.00 1.92
CA ASP A 64 -13.26 9.94 1.07
C ASP A 64 -12.36 9.20 0.05
N GLY A 65 -12.70 7.95 -0.29
CA GLY A 65 -11.88 7.09 -1.17
C GLY A 65 -11.35 7.80 -2.44
N PRO A 66 -12.14 8.64 -3.14
CA PRO A 66 -11.66 9.40 -4.30
C PRO A 66 -10.66 10.54 -3.98
N HIS A 67 -10.68 11.08 -2.76
CA HIS A 67 -9.76 12.14 -2.32
C HIS A 67 -8.46 11.59 -1.72
N GLN A 68 -8.50 10.38 -1.18
CA GLN A 68 -7.31 9.67 -0.74
C GLN A 68 -6.48 9.23 -1.95
N GLN A 69 -5.24 9.71 -2.04
CA GLN A 69 -4.30 9.31 -3.08
C GLN A 69 -3.56 8.03 -2.73
N GLY A 70 -3.26 7.82 -1.44
CA GLY A 70 -2.69 6.59 -0.95
C GLY A 70 -2.34 6.60 0.54
N LEU A 71 -1.66 5.55 1.01
CA LEU A 71 -1.25 5.44 2.41
C LEU A 71 0.12 6.09 2.63
N ILE A 72 1.12 5.71 1.85
CA ILE A 72 2.49 6.17 2.00
C ILE A 72 2.98 6.76 0.68
N ARG A 73 3.55 7.96 0.73
CA ARG A 73 4.41 8.50 -0.34
C ARG A 73 5.81 8.67 0.21
N TRP A 74 6.74 7.97 -0.41
CA TRP A 74 8.15 7.98 -0.06
C TRP A 74 8.94 8.51 -1.24
N THR A 75 9.58 9.66 -1.04
CA THR A 75 10.29 10.39 -2.09
C THR A 75 11.74 10.56 -1.69
N THR A 76 12.66 10.29 -2.61
CA THR A 76 14.09 10.53 -2.39
C THR A 76 14.71 11.25 -3.58
N ALA A 77 15.63 12.16 -3.32
CA ALA A 77 16.38 12.87 -4.33
C ALA A 77 17.41 11.95 -5.00
N ALA A 78 17.62 12.15 -6.29
CA ALA A 78 18.76 11.55 -6.97
C ALA A 78 20.07 12.13 -6.37
N PRO A 79 21.11 11.31 -6.17
CA PRO A 79 22.39 11.81 -5.69
C PRO A 79 22.97 12.83 -6.68
N ALA A 80 23.56 13.91 -6.15
CA ALA A 80 24.29 14.85 -6.97
C ALA A 80 25.51 14.17 -7.62
N ALA A 81 25.84 14.55 -8.85
CA ALA A 81 26.99 14.00 -9.56
C ALA A 81 28.28 14.16 -8.73
N GLY A 82 28.96 13.06 -8.45
CA GLY A 82 30.21 13.05 -7.66
C GLY A 82 30.03 13.18 -6.16
N ALA A 83 28.80 13.21 -5.63
CA ALA A 83 28.57 13.12 -4.19
C ALA A 83 28.95 11.73 -3.67
N ALA A 84 29.62 11.68 -2.52
CA ALA A 84 29.79 10.43 -1.79
C ALA A 84 28.42 9.85 -1.43
N LEU A 85 28.28 8.52 -1.48
CA LEU A 85 27.07 7.82 -1.05
C LEU A 85 26.85 8.13 0.45
N ALA A 86 25.96 9.07 0.73
CA ALA A 86 25.41 9.27 2.06
C ALA A 86 24.64 8.00 2.49
N GLU A 87 24.31 7.89 3.77
CA GLU A 87 23.42 6.83 4.25
C GLU A 87 22.12 6.87 3.42
N LEU A 88 21.83 5.75 2.74
CA LEU A 88 20.70 5.65 1.83
C LEU A 88 19.40 5.61 2.62
N PRO A 89 18.40 6.46 2.31
CA PRO A 89 17.09 6.37 2.93
C PRO A 89 16.50 4.97 2.73
N VAL A 90 15.82 4.47 3.76
CA VAL A 90 15.16 3.15 3.73
C VAL A 90 13.67 3.27 4.03
N LEU A 91 12.84 2.61 3.24
CA LEU A 91 11.45 2.30 3.59
C LEU A 91 11.39 0.84 4.05
N PHE A 92 11.28 0.60 5.35
CA PHE A 92 11.16 -0.74 5.92
C PHE A 92 9.75 -0.97 6.45
N CYS A 93 9.06 -1.99 5.95
CA CYS A 93 7.71 -2.35 6.39
C CYS A 93 7.67 -3.85 6.73
N ARG A 94 7.40 -4.16 8.00
CA ARG A 94 7.44 -5.53 8.50
C ARG A 94 6.23 -5.85 9.36
N ASP A 95 5.71 -7.08 9.23
CA ASP A 95 4.61 -7.60 10.06
C ASP A 95 3.39 -6.66 10.06
N SER A 96 3.19 -5.91 8.97
CA SER A 96 2.27 -4.77 8.93
C SER A 96 1.11 -5.03 7.97
N TYR A 97 -0.02 -4.39 8.27
CA TYR A 97 -1.24 -4.47 7.48
C TYR A 97 -1.62 -3.09 6.94
N LEU A 98 -1.53 -2.94 5.62
CA LEU A 98 -1.80 -1.71 4.91
C LEU A 98 -3.05 -1.92 4.05
N THR A 99 -4.09 -1.13 4.28
CA THR A 99 -5.31 -1.19 3.49
C THR A 99 -5.89 0.18 3.22
N GLY A 100 -6.35 0.43 1.99
CA GLY A 100 -6.89 1.74 1.61
C GLY A 100 -7.39 1.82 0.17
N PHE A 101 -7.65 3.04 -0.29
CA PHE A 101 -7.93 3.37 -1.69
C PHE A 101 -6.72 4.05 -2.33
N GLY A 102 -6.73 4.16 -3.66
CA GLY A 102 -5.69 4.85 -4.40
C GLY A 102 -4.45 3.98 -4.57
N CYS A 103 -3.40 4.24 -3.80
CA CYS A 103 -2.23 3.37 -3.76
C CYS A 103 -1.78 3.03 -2.33
N GLY A 104 -1.19 1.85 -2.15
CA GLY A 104 -0.61 1.46 -0.86
C GLY A 104 0.64 2.29 -0.58
N ILE A 105 1.67 2.09 -1.40
CA ILE A 105 2.94 2.78 -1.27
C ILE A 105 3.33 3.36 -2.63
N ARG A 106 3.47 4.68 -2.70
CA ARG A 106 4.10 5.37 -3.83
C ARG A 106 5.56 5.65 -3.50
N VAL A 107 6.44 5.26 -4.41
CA VAL A 107 7.89 5.43 -4.33
C VAL A 107 8.32 6.34 -5.47
N GLU A 108 8.77 7.54 -5.14
CA GLU A 108 9.34 8.52 -6.08
C GLU A 108 10.82 8.69 -5.74
N SER A 109 11.64 7.72 -6.15
CA SER A 109 12.96 7.52 -5.55
C SER A 109 14.08 7.65 -6.58
N GLY A 110 15.02 8.57 -6.31
CA GLY A 110 16.31 8.63 -7.00
C GLY A 110 17.33 7.63 -6.46
N GLN A 111 17.23 7.28 -5.17
CA GLN A 111 18.09 6.28 -4.52
C GLN A 111 17.43 5.73 -3.25
N GLY A 112 17.81 4.51 -2.86
CA GLY A 112 17.46 3.93 -1.57
C GLY A 112 16.84 2.55 -1.68
N HIS A 113 16.45 2.01 -0.53
CA HIS A 113 15.99 0.63 -0.42
C HIS A 113 14.58 0.54 0.16
N ILE A 114 13.71 -0.20 -0.53
CA ILE A 114 12.39 -0.57 -0.01
C ILE A 114 12.44 -2.03 0.41
N VAL A 115 12.14 -2.29 1.67
CA VAL A 115 12.18 -3.63 2.26
C VAL A 115 10.81 -3.93 2.86
N LEU A 116 10.11 -4.89 2.26
CA LEU A 116 8.79 -5.35 2.67
C LEU A 116 8.92 -6.79 3.18
N ARG A 117 8.47 -7.03 4.41
CA ARG A 117 8.59 -8.33 5.08
C ARG A 117 7.29 -8.74 5.73
N ASN A 118 6.84 -9.96 5.46
CA ASN A 118 5.71 -10.55 6.16
C ASN A 118 4.51 -9.58 6.31
N SER A 119 4.15 -8.89 5.24
CA SER A 119 3.18 -7.78 5.31
C SER A 119 2.05 -8.00 4.32
N ILE A 120 0.88 -7.44 4.62
CA ILE A 120 -0.30 -7.51 3.76
C ILE A 120 -0.56 -6.09 3.25
N ILE A 121 -0.60 -5.93 1.93
CA ILE A 121 -0.95 -4.69 1.26
C ILE A 121 -2.20 -4.95 0.42
N ALA A 122 -3.32 -4.38 0.84
CA ALA A 122 -4.64 -4.65 0.29
C ALA A 122 -5.34 -3.34 -0.12
N ILE A 123 -5.24 -3.00 -1.40
CA ILE A 123 -5.65 -1.71 -1.93
C ILE A 123 -6.82 -1.89 -2.89
N ARG A 124 -7.90 -1.16 -2.60
CA ARG A 124 -9.09 -1.12 -3.43
C ARG A 124 -8.94 -0.07 -4.53
N GLY A 125 -9.44 -0.40 -5.72
CA GLY A 125 -9.69 0.56 -6.79
C GLY A 125 -11.14 1.06 -6.78
N ASP A 126 -11.39 2.19 -7.44
CA ASP A 126 -12.75 2.70 -7.74
C ASP A 126 -13.00 2.55 -9.24
N GLY A 127 -13.01 1.31 -9.71
CA GLY A 127 -13.18 0.95 -11.12
C GLY A 127 -12.14 1.60 -12.05
N ALA A 128 -12.59 2.15 -13.18
CA ALA A 128 -11.72 2.74 -14.19
C ALA A 128 -11.05 4.06 -13.77
N ALA A 129 -11.60 4.76 -12.76
CA ALA A 129 -11.12 6.09 -12.36
C ALA A 129 -9.88 6.02 -11.45
N VAL A 130 -9.85 5.06 -10.52
CA VAL A 130 -8.74 4.87 -9.57
C VAL A 130 -8.40 3.40 -9.50
N ARG A 131 -7.19 3.03 -9.92
CA ARG A 131 -6.85 1.62 -10.17
C ARG A 131 -6.57 0.81 -8.90
N GLY A 132 -6.17 1.40 -7.77
CA GLY A 132 -5.96 0.63 -6.54
C GLY A 132 -4.67 -0.19 -6.56
N ASP A 133 -3.53 0.48 -6.70
CA ASP A 133 -2.21 -0.17 -6.86
C ASP A 133 -1.54 -0.42 -5.50
N CYS A 134 -0.96 -1.60 -5.25
CA CYS A 134 -0.28 -1.85 -3.98
C CYS A 134 1.05 -1.10 -3.87
N LEU A 135 1.91 -1.23 -4.88
CA LEU A 135 3.17 -0.47 -5.01
C LEU A 135 3.16 0.33 -6.32
N ASP A 136 3.38 1.64 -6.25
CA ASP A 136 3.51 2.55 -7.40
C ASP A 136 4.94 3.11 -7.44
N LEU A 137 5.78 2.51 -8.29
CA LEU A 137 7.21 2.79 -8.41
C LEU A 137 7.45 3.80 -9.54
N ARG A 138 8.04 4.94 -9.18
CA ARG A 138 8.36 6.06 -10.06
C ARG A 138 9.84 6.42 -9.87
N PRO A 139 10.75 5.59 -10.40
CA PRO A 139 12.16 5.80 -10.19
C PRO A 139 12.64 7.09 -10.87
N VAL A 140 13.58 7.78 -10.25
CA VAL A 140 14.21 8.99 -10.79
C VAL A 140 15.63 8.66 -11.22
N ARG A 141 16.01 9.07 -12.43
CA ARG A 141 17.35 8.81 -12.98
C ARG A 141 18.43 9.55 -12.20
N ALA A 142 19.51 8.84 -11.90
CA ALA A 142 20.79 9.38 -11.45
C ALA A 142 21.82 9.12 -12.55
N GLY A 143 21.85 9.99 -13.56
CA GLY A 143 22.59 9.73 -14.80
C GLY A 143 21.92 8.62 -15.61
N ASP A 144 22.65 7.54 -15.90
CA ASP A 144 22.19 6.35 -16.63
C ASP A 144 21.76 5.20 -15.69
N ALA A 145 21.69 5.45 -14.39
CA ALA A 145 21.35 4.46 -13.37
C ALA A 145 20.04 4.78 -12.62
N LEU A 146 19.38 3.72 -12.15
CA LEU A 146 18.22 3.76 -11.26
C LEU A 146 18.62 3.06 -9.96
N LEU A 147 19.00 3.85 -8.96
CA LEU A 147 19.67 3.38 -7.75
C LEU A 147 18.71 2.92 -6.64
N THR A 148 17.48 2.58 -7.03
CA THR A 148 16.48 2.08 -6.10
C THR A 148 16.38 0.57 -6.22
N ALA A 149 16.23 -0.12 -5.09
CA ALA A 149 15.93 -1.54 -5.06
C ALA A 149 14.70 -1.81 -4.18
N VAL A 150 13.87 -2.74 -4.62
CA VAL A 150 12.75 -3.26 -3.83
C VAL A 150 13.07 -4.70 -3.48
N ASP A 151 12.92 -5.01 -2.21
CA ASP A 151 13.07 -6.34 -1.67
C ASP A 151 11.78 -6.69 -0.90
N ALA A 152 10.98 -7.59 -1.47
CA ALA A 152 9.72 -8.04 -0.92
C ALA A 152 9.79 -9.54 -0.63
N GLU A 153 9.59 -9.90 0.63
CA GLU A 153 9.63 -11.29 1.07
C GLU A 153 8.42 -11.61 1.95
N HIS A 154 7.72 -12.72 1.65
CA HIS A 154 6.50 -13.10 2.37
C HIS A 154 5.45 -11.97 2.38
N VAL A 155 5.26 -11.27 1.26
CA VAL A 155 4.24 -10.22 1.15
C VAL A 155 3.00 -10.77 0.46
N THR A 156 1.83 -10.45 1.02
CA THR A 156 0.53 -10.69 0.36
C THR A 156 0.04 -9.39 -0.26
N PHE A 157 -0.19 -9.40 -1.57
CA PHE A 157 -0.76 -8.28 -2.32
C PHE A 157 -2.19 -8.59 -2.74
N SER A 158 -3.12 -7.69 -2.45
CA SER A 158 -4.47 -7.69 -2.99
C SER A 158 -4.73 -6.32 -3.60
N ALA A 159 -4.59 -6.21 -4.92
CA ALA A 159 -4.71 -4.94 -5.63
C ALA A 159 -5.95 -4.95 -6.50
N GLY A 160 -6.76 -3.90 -6.45
CA GLY A 160 -7.80 -3.66 -7.46
C GLY A 160 -7.23 -3.43 -8.87
N GLY A 161 -5.98 -2.98 -8.93
CA GLY A 161 -5.21 -2.70 -10.14
C GLY A 161 -3.93 -3.52 -10.13
N ALA A 162 -2.76 -2.88 -10.12
CA ALA A 162 -1.50 -3.61 -10.11
C ALA A 162 -1.00 -3.92 -8.69
N ALA A 163 -0.52 -5.14 -8.45
CA ALA A 163 0.28 -5.42 -7.25
C ALA A 163 1.56 -4.57 -7.26
N ILE A 164 2.20 -4.46 -8.42
CA ILE A 164 3.36 -3.59 -8.65
C ILE A 164 3.17 -2.83 -9.95
N ARG A 165 3.16 -1.50 -9.87
CA ARG A 165 3.18 -0.60 -11.01
C ARG A 165 4.55 0.05 -11.12
N VAL A 166 5.09 0.09 -12.32
CA VAL A 166 6.36 0.75 -12.65
C VAL A 166 6.09 1.79 -13.72
N GLN A 167 6.42 3.04 -13.44
CA GLN A 167 6.33 4.13 -14.40
C GLN A 167 7.70 4.45 -14.98
N ALA A 168 7.72 4.92 -16.23
CA ALA A 168 8.94 5.34 -16.88
C ALA A 168 9.67 6.42 -16.06
N ALA A 169 10.96 6.20 -15.85
CA ALA A 169 11.82 7.15 -15.16
C ALA A 169 11.93 8.45 -15.94
N VAL A 170 11.81 9.58 -15.25
CA VAL A 170 11.92 10.91 -15.85
C VAL A 170 13.39 11.21 -16.22
N GLY A 171 13.61 11.83 -17.38
CA GLY A 171 14.86 12.52 -17.71
C GLY A 171 15.65 12.03 -18.93
N SER A 172 15.36 10.86 -19.51
CA SER A 172 16.00 10.40 -20.75
C SER A 172 15.25 9.26 -21.41
N ASP A 173 15.26 9.24 -22.75
CA ASP A 173 14.67 8.16 -23.56
C ASP A 173 15.64 6.99 -23.82
N LEU A 174 16.87 7.07 -23.34
CA LEU A 174 17.89 6.05 -23.57
C LEU A 174 17.78 4.89 -22.55
N PRO A 175 18.17 3.66 -22.93
CA PRO A 175 18.25 2.56 -21.98
C PRO A 175 19.15 2.88 -20.78
N VAL A 176 18.79 2.39 -19.60
CA VAL A 176 19.63 2.51 -18.40
C VAL A 176 20.73 1.45 -18.40
N SER A 177 21.88 1.76 -17.82
CA SER A 177 22.96 0.80 -17.58
C SER A 177 22.75 0.02 -16.27
N SER A 178 22.05 0.62 -15.31
CA SER A 178 21.70 0.00 -14.03
C SER A 178 20.20 0.15 -13.76
N PRO A 179 19.39 -0.91 -13.89
CA PRO A 179 17.95 -0.86 -13.70
C PRO A 179 17.53 -0.85 -12.22
N LEU A 180 16.31 -0.39 -11.96
CA LEU A 180 15.59 -0.67 -10.72
C LEU A 180 15.45 -2.18 -10.56
N ARG A 181 15.89 -2.73 -9.43
CA ARG A 181 15.78 -4.18 -9.18
C ARG A 181 14.63 -4.49 -8.24
N LEU A 182 13.82 -5.48 -8.62
CA LEU A 182 12.73 -6.00 -7.83
C LEU A 182 13.05 -7.44 -7.41
N PHE A 183 13.45 -7.63 -6.16
CA PHE A 183 13.59 -8.94 -5.54
C PHE A 183 12.29 -9.30 -4.85
N VAL A 184 11.60 -10.33 -5.35
CA VAL A 184 10.28 -10.73 -4.87
C VAL A 184 10.32 -12.21 -4.55
N GLU A 185 10.32 -12.55 -3.26
CA GLU A 185 10.44 -13.93 -2.80
C GLU A 185 9.25 -14.35 -1.96
N ARG A 186 8.75 -15.55 -2.22
CA ARG A 186 7.70 -16.19 -1.41
C ARG A 186 6.49 -15.27 -1.23
N CYS A 187 6.19 -14.41 -2.21
CA CYS A 187 5.06 -13.50 -2.17
C CYS A 187 3.82 -14.13 -2.81
N ALA A 188 2.64 -13.67 -2.41
CA ALA A 188 1.37 -14.09 -2.98
C ALA A 188 0.58 -12.87 -3.48
N VAL A 189 0.15 -12.89 -4.74
CA VAL A 189 -0.87 -11.98 -5.24
C VAL A 189 -2.20 -12.70 -5.20
N VAL A 190 -3.07 -12.27 -4.31
CA VAL A 190 -4.36 -12.90 -4.00
C VAL A 190 -5.49 -12.17 -4.73
N PRO A 191 -6.75 -12.66 -4.67
CA PRO A 191 -7.86 -11.98 -5.33
C PRO A 191 -7.97 -10.50 -4.95
N PRO A 192 -8.41 -9.63 -5.88
CA PRO A 192 -8.63 -8.21 -5.60
C PRO A 192 -9.76 -8.00 -4.58
N LEU A 193 -9.73 -6.88 -3.86
CA LEU A 193 -10.88 -6.40 -3.08
C LEU A 193 -11.96 -5.88 -4.03
N VAL A 194 -13.11 -6.56 -4.07
CA VAL A 194 -14.24 -6.21 -4.95
C VAL A 194 -15.46 -5.92 -4.09
N PHE A 195 -15.83 -4.65 -3.95
CA PHE A 195 -17.00 -4.22 -3.17
C PHE A 195 -18.14 -3.79 -4.07
N LYS A 196 -17.85 -3.47 -5.34
CA LYS A 196 -18.83 -3.16 -6.39
C LYS A 196 -18.55 -4.01 -7.62
N ALA A 197 -19.60 -4.27 -8.41
CA ALA A 197 -19.46 -4.94 -9.70
C ALA A 197 -18.52 -4.15 -10.63
N GLY A 198 -17.59 -4.86 -11.28
CA GLY A 198 -16.60 -4.26 -12.17
C GLY A 198 -15.30 -3.80 -11.48
N GLU A 199 -15.22 -3.78 -10.15
CA GLU A 199 -13.94 -3.61 -9.47
C GLU A 199 -13.06 -4.87 -9.63
N GLY A 200 -11.74 -4.69 -9.68
CA GLY A 200 -10.78 -5.79 -9.79
C GLY A 200 -10.69 -6.46 -11.16
N SER A 201 -11.41 -5.97 -12.19
CA SER A 201 -11.29 -6.46 -13.56
C SER A 201 -9.89 -6.28 -14.15
N ASP A 202 -9.17 -5.27 -13.64
CA ASP A 202 -7.85 -4.85 -14.08
C ASP A 202 -6.76 -5.37 -13.13
N ALA A 203 -7.05 -6.40 -12.33
CA ALA A 203 -6.08 -6.97 -11.41
C ALA A 203 -4.87 -7.54 -12.18
N THR A 204 -3.70 -6.93 -11.94
CA THR A 204 -2.44 -7.24 -12.62
C THR A 204 -1.34 -7.54 -11.61
N LEU A 205 -0.43 -8.48 -11.91
CA LEU A 205 0.80 -8.67 -11.13
C LEU A 205 1.76 -7.47 -11.33
N VAL A 206 2.26 -7.24 -12.54
CA VAL A 206 3.07 -6.07 -12.88
C VAL A 206 2.45 -5.25 -14.00
N ARG A 207 2.33 -3.95 -13.78
CA ARG A 207 1.98 -2.97 -14.80
C ARG A 207 3.16 -2.05 -15.12
N CYS A 208 3.40 -1.81 -16.39
CA CYS A 208 4.41 -0.88 -16.89
C CYS A 208 3.74 0.26 -17.65
N ASP A 209 4.01 1.50 -17.26
CA ASP A 209 3.54 2.69 -17.98
C ASP A 209 4.70 3.43 -18.65
N GLY A 210 4.53 3.77 -19.92
CA GLY A 210 5.60 4.26 -20.78
C GLY A 210 6.65 3.21 -21.18
N PRO A 211 7.80 3.63 -21.75
CA PRO A 211 8.80 2.76 -22.39
C PRO A 211 9.72 2.01 -21.39
N VAL A 212 9.17 1.59 -20.25
CA VAL A 212 9.88 1.00 -19.12
C VAL A 212 10.69 -0.24 -19.54
N LEU A 213 10.09 -1.14 -20.32
CA LEU A 213 10.73 -2.41 -20.73
C LEU A 213 11.71 -2.19 -21.89
N GLU A 214 11.31 -1.36 -22.86
CA GLU A 214 12.11 -1.01 -24.03
C GLU A 214 13.42 -0.30 -23.63
N GLN A 215 13.36 0.53 -22.58
CA GLN A 215 14.51 1.21 -22.00
C GLN A 215 15.17 0.43 -20.86
N LYS A 216 14.81 -0.84 -20.65
CA LYS A 216 15.39 -1.74 -19.64
C LYS A 216 15.40 -1.14 -18.24
N GLN A 217 14.38 -0.37 -17.86
CA GLN A 217 14.39 0.42 -16.63
C GLN A 217 14.17 -0.39 -15.36
N PHE A 218 13.64 -1.61 -15.45
CA PHE A 218 13.59 -2.49 -14.30
C PHE A 218 13.92 -3.93 -14.65
N GLU A 219 14.35 -4.64 -13.62
CA GLU A 219 14.63 -6.06 -13.67
C GLU A 219 13.88 -6.76 -12.54
N TRP A 220 13.24 -7.87 -12.89
CA TRP A 220 12.53 -8.74 -11.96
C TRP A 220 13.42 -9.90 -11.52
N TRP A 221 13.40 -10.21 -10.24
CA TRP A 221 14.04 -11.38 -9.62
C TRP A 221 13.05 -12.05 -8.66
N GLY A 222 12.35 -13.06 -9.15
CA GLY A 222 11.29 -13.75 -8.43
C GLY A 222 11.65 -15.17 -8.01
N ALA A 223 11.35 -15.55 -6.78
CA ALA A 223 11.50 -16.93 -6.32
C ALA A 223 10.29 -17.41 -5.50
N SER A 224 9.70 -18.54 -5.91
CA SER A 224 8.58 -19.20 -5.22
C SER A 224 7.38 -18.28 -4.98
N ASN A 225 7.03 -17.43 -5.94
CA ASN A 225 5.87 -16.56 -5.84
C ASN A 225 4.60 -17.26 -6.33
N GLY A 226 3.43 -16.75 -5.95
CA GLY A 226 2.15 -17.26 -6.43
C GLY A 226 1.18 -16.17 -6.82
N VAL A 227 0.34 -16.48 -7.80
CA VAL A 227 -0.67 -15.57 -8.34
C VAL A 227 -2.02 -16.30 -8.40
N ALA A 228 -3.04 -15.70 -7.80
CA ALA A 228 -4.41 -16.22 -7.81
C ALA A 228 -5.02 -16.10 -9.20
N LYS A 229 -5.94 -17.01 -9.55
CA LYS A 229 -6.58 -17.07 -10.87
C LYS A 229 -7.36 -15.81 -11.26
N GLN A 230 -7.80 -15.04 -10.26
CA GLN A 230 -8.53 -13.80 -10.43
C GLN A 230 -7.64 -12.65 -10.91
N VAL A 231 -6.32 -12.79 -10.79
CA VAL A 231 -5.35 -11.85 -11.36
C VAL A 231 -5.13 -12.25 -12.81
N VAL A 232 -5.85 -11.57 -13.70
CA VAL A 232 -5.99 -11.97 -15.11
C VAL A 232 -4.78 -11.59 -15.97
N GLN A 233 -3.93 -10.67 -15.50
CA GLN A 233 -2.77 -10.18 -16.23
C GLN A 233 -1.50 -10.29 -15.38
N PHE A 234 -0.46 -10.94 -15.91
CA PHE A 234 0.84 -11.05 -15.24
C PHE A 234 1.71 -9.83 -15.56
N LEU A 235 1.75 -9.46 -16.83
CA LEU A 235 2.43 -8.25 -17.31
C LEU A 235 1.45 -7.46 -18.19
N HIS A 236 1.23 -6.20 -17.84
CA HIS A 236 0.42 -5.27 -18.63
C HIS A 236 1.25 -4.05 -19.02
N ARG A 237 1.29 -3.72 -20.32
CA ARG A 237 1.90 -2.47 -20.80
C ARG A 237 0.83 -1.46 -21.11
N GLU A 238 1.12 -0.19 -20.89
CA GLU A 238 0.22 0.89 -21.32
C GLU A 238 -0.04 0.80 -22.83
N GLY A 239 -1.32 0.82 -23.21
CA GLY A 239 -1.77 0.64 -24.59
C GLY A 239 -2.06 -0.82 -24.99
N ASP A 240 -1.69 -1.82 -24.18
CA ASP A 240 -2.11 -3.18 -24.42
C ASP A 240 -3.63 -3.31 -24.26
N PRO A 241 -4.34 -4.01 -25.17
CA PRO A 241 -5.76 -4.27 -25.00
C PRO A 241 -5.99 -5.19 -23.79
N THR A 242 -6.86 -4.76 -22.89
CA THR A 242 -7.33 -5.57 -21.76
C THR A 242 -7.99 -6.85 -22.25
N GLY A 243 -7.53 -8.00 -21.76
CA GLY A 243 -8.16 -9.31 -22.03
C GLY A 243 -7.44 -10.19 -23.06
N ASN A 244 -6.31 -9.75 -23.62
CA ASN A 244 -5.50 -10.61 -24.48
C ASN A 244 -4.52 -11.46 -23.64
N SER A 245 -4.97 -12.65 -23.22
CA SER A 245 -4.23 -13.56 -22.34
C SER A 245 -2.89 -14.02 -22.92
N ASP A 246 -2.78 -14.11 -24.24
CA ASP A 246 -1.59 -14.64 -24.90
C ASP A 246 -0.38 -13.70 -24.76
N LYS A 247 -0.65 -12.39 -24.63
CA LYS A 247 0.39 -11.35 -24.45
C LYS A 247 0.68 -11.00 -23.00
N THR A 248 -0.19 -11.40 -22.08
CA THR A 248 -0.15 -10.94 -20.68
C THR A 248 -0.07 -12.09 -19.67
N GLY A 249 -0.09 -13.35 -20.12
CA GLY A 249 -0.03 -14.54 -19.27
C GLY A 249 1.39 -14.99 -18.89
N VAL A 250 1.48 -16.16 -18.25
CA VAL A 250 2.74 -16.73 -17.72
C VAL A 250 3.80 -16.98 -18.80
N ALA A 251 3.40 -17.30 -20.03
CA ALA A 251 4.33 -17.47 -21.13
C ALA A 251 5.04 -16.16 -21.48
N ALA A 252 4.28 -15.07 -21.64
CA ALA A 252 4.81 -13.73 -21.88
C ALA A 252 5.67 -13.23 -20.70
N TRP A 253 5.26 -13.53 -19.48
CA TRP A 253 6.04 -13.26 -18.27
C TRP A 253 7.43 -13.90 -18.33
N ARG A 254 7.49 -15.22 -18.57
CA ARG A 254 8.75 -15.97 -18.67
C ARG A 254 9.59 -15.58 -19.86
N GLN A 255 8.98 -15.18 -20.96
CA GLN A 255 9.70 -14.64 -22.12
C GLN A 255 10.37 -13.30 -21.80
N THR A 256 9.70 -12.45 -21.01
CA THR A 256 10.21 -11.12 -20.66
C THR A 256 11.39 -11.20 -19.70
N TRP A 257 11.30 -12.02 -18.64
CA TRP A 257 12.32 -12.08 -17.59
C TRP A 257 13.36 -13.17 -17.80
N GLY A 258 13.01 -14.23 -18.52
CA GLY A 258 13.83 -15.44 -18.60
C GLY A 258 13.63 -16.37 -17.40
N LYS A 259 14.05 -17.63 -17.57
CA LYS A 259 13.83 -18.69 -16.56
C LYS A 259 14.67 -18.54 -15.29
N SER A 260 15.81 -17.85 -15.35
CA SER A 260 16.67 -17.58 -14.20
C SER A 260 16.09 -16.54 -13.25
N ASN A 261 15.26 -15.65 -13.79
CA ASN A 261 14.76 -14.47 -13.10
C ASN A 261 13.33 -14.66 -12.57
N ASP A 262 12.62 -15.71 -13.01
CA ASP A 262 11.35 -16.16 -12.44
C ASP A 262 11.40 -17.64 -12.08
N VAL A 263 11.81 -17.92 -10.85
CA VAL A 263 12.00 -19.27 -10.33
C VAL A 263 10.72 -19.72 -9.64
N ARG A 264 10.07 -20.75 -10.20
CA ARG A 264 8.93 -21.45 -9.57
C ARG A 264 7.72 -20.56 -9.28
N MET A 265 7.22 -19.82 -10.27
CA MET A 265 5.92 -19.16 -10.13
C MET A 265 4.76 -20.18 -10.06
N LEU A 266 3.91 -20.06 -9.04
CA LEU A 266 2.70 -20.84 -8.84
C LEU A 266 1.48 -20.13 -9.44
N VAL A 267 0.73 -20.83 -10.29
CA VAL A 267 -0.46 -20.31 -10.98
C VAL A 267 -1.54 -21.38 -11.08
N GLY A 268 -2.73 -20.98 -11.54
CA GLY A 268 -3.86 -21.86 -11.85
C GLY A 268 -4.87 -21.99 -10.71
N ASP A 269 -5.96 -22.72 -10.96
CA ASP A 269 -7.16 -22.71 -10.10
C ASP A 269 -6.93 -23.20 -8.67
N SER A 270 -6.01 -24.14 -8.48
CA SER A 270 -5.62 -24.65 -7.17
C SER A 270 -4.31 -24.04 -6.65
N GLY A 271 -3.78 -23.03 -7.36
CA GLY A 271 -2.52 -22.36 -7.06
C GLY A 271 -2.61 -21.56 -5.77
N VAL A 272 -3.07 -20.32 -5.88
CA VAL A 272 -3.28 -19.41 -4.75
C VAL A 272 -4.77 -19.13 -4.58
N TYR A 273 -5.33 -19.47 -3.42
CA TYR A 273 -6.68 -19.08 -3.04
C TYR A 273 -6.83 -18.99 -1.52
N LEU A 274 -7.72 -18.11 -1.08
CA LEU A 274 -7.93 -17.78 0.32
C LEU A 274 -8.85 -18.81 1.00
N ALA A 275 -8.74 -18.91 2.32
CA ALA A 275 -9.51 -19.83 3.15
C ALA A 275 -11.01 -19.51 3.14
N GLY A 276 -11.35 -18.23 2.95
CA GLY A 276 -12.70 -17.75 2.76
C GLY A 276 -12.76 -16.66 1.69
N GLU A 277 -13.97 -16.20 1.39
CA GLU A 277 -14.16 -15.05 0.51
C GLU A 277 -13.74 -13.76 1.21
N LEU A 278 -13.21 -12.81 0.44
CA LEU A 278 -12.87 -11.49 0.98
C LEU A 278 -14.17 -10.76 1.40
N PRO A 279 -14.20 -10.13 2.59
CA PRO A 279 -15.35 -9.35 3.01
C PRO A 279 -15.72 -8.25 2.02
N ILE A 280 -17.02 -8.05 1.80
CA ILE A 280 -17.56 -6.97 0.94
C ILE A 280 -17.69 -5.63 1.68
N LYS A 281 -17.29 -5.56 2.96
CA LYS A 281 -17.35 -4.37 3.80
C LYS A 281 -15.98 -4.10 4.40
N TRP A 282 -15.57 -2.82 4.34
CA TRP A 282 -14.26 -2.39 4.81
C TRP A 282 -14.02 -2.72 6.28
N LYS A 283 -15.00 -2.41 7.12
CA LYS A 283 -14.97 -2.64 8.57
C LYS A 283 -14.80 -4.11 8.97
N ASP A 284 -15.06 -5.06 8.09
CA ASP A 284 -14.98 -6.50 8.36
C ASP A 284 -13.66 -7.09 7.83
N LEU A 285 -12.90 -6.33 7.05
CA LEU A 285 -11.61 -6.74 6.51
C LEU A 285 -10.55 -6.78 7.62
N ARG A 286 -9.86 -7.91 7.74
CA ARG A 286 -8.82 -8.16 8.75
C ARG A 286 -7.63 -8.85 8.08
N PRO A 287 -6.44 -8.86 8.69
CA PRO A 287 -5.34 -9.68 8.23
C PRO A 287 -5.77 -11.14 7.99
N SER A 288 -6.48 -11.77 8.94
CA SER A 288 -7.02 -13.13 8.80
C SER A 288 -7.90 -13.37 7.56
N SER A 289 -8.50 -12.34 6.96
CA SER A 289 -9.23 -12.46 5.68
C SER A 289 -8.32 -12.90 4.52
N PHE A 290 -7.01 -12.73 4.65
CA PHE A 290 -5.98 -13.08 3.66
C PHE A 290 -5.30 -14.42 3.96
N GLU A 291 -5.83 -15.22 4.90
CA GLU A 291 -5.31 -16.55 5.17
C GLU A 291 -5.47 -17.46 3.93
N LEU A 292 -4.41 -18.17 3.56
CA LEU A 292 -4.46 -19.15 2.49
C LEU A 292 -5.29 -20.36 2.91
N HIS A 293 -6.08 -20.91 2.00
CA HIS A 293 -6.77 -22.16 2.27
C HIS A 293 -5.76 -23.30 2.47
N LYS A 294 -5.99 -24.19 3.44
CA LYS A 294 -5.08 -25.32 3.74
C LYS A 294 -4.80 -26.25 2.55
N ASN A 295 -5.75 -26.37 1.62
CA ASN A 295 -5.60 -27.19 0.41
C ASN A 295 -5.04 -26.39 -0.78
N SER A 296 -4.72 -25.11 -0.61
CA SER A 296 -4.04 -24.31 -1.62
C SER A 296 -2.61 -24.80 -1.76
N LYS A 297 -2.14 -25.00 -3.00
CA LYS A 297 -0.73 -25.36 -3.23
C LYS A 297 0.22 -24.31 -2.65
N ALA A 298 -0.24 -23.06 -2.57
CA ALA A 298 0.48 -21.95 -1.96
C ALA A 298 0.83 -22.18 -0.48
N ALA A 299 0.05 -22.99 0.26
CA ALA A 299 0.30 -23.28 1.67
C ALA A 299 1.61 -24.05 1.92
N THR A 300 2.17 -24.70 0.89
CA THR A 300 3.40 -25.51 0.99
C THR A 300 4.37 -25.29 -0.19
N TRP A 301 4.18 -24.24 -0.98
CA TRP A 301 4.86 -24.08 -2.27
C TRP A 301 6.36 -23.82 -2.15
N ALA A 302 6.78 -23.02 -1.18
CA ALA A 302 8.16 -22.61 -0.98
C ALA A 302 8.91 -23.65 -0.13
N GLU A 303 9.25 -24.78 -0.74
CA GLU A 303 10.01 -25.87 -0.10
C GLU A 303 9.29 -26.41 1.15
N GLY A 304 7.98 -26.62 1.03
CA GLY A 304 7.12 -27.07 2.12
C GLY A 304 6.62 -25.94 3.03
N LYS A 305 7.04 -24.68 2.80
CA LYS A 305 6.54 -23.50 3.52
C LYS A 305 5.48 -22.74 2.72
N PRO A 306 4.57 -22.02 3.41
CA PRO A 306 3.61 -21.16 2.75
C PRO A 306 4.27 -19.94 2.09
N ILE A 307 3.63 -19.43 1.05
CA ILE A 307 3.94 -18.15 0.41
C ILE A 307 2.92 -17.08 0.82
N GLY A 308 3.24 -15.81 0.60
CA GLY A 308 2.51 -14.68 1.15
C GLY A 308 2.86 -14.43 2.62
N ALA A 309 2.15 -13.48 3.21
CA ALA A 309 2.30 -13.10 4.61
C ALA A 309 1.75 -14.19 5.54
N ASN A 310 2.49 -14.46 6.61
CA ASN A 310 2.00 -15.14 7.79
C ASN A 310 1.05 -14.22 8.55
N VAL A 311 -0.23 -14.40 8.27
CA VAL A 311 -1.36 -13.66 8.85
C VAL A 311 -1.34 -13.58 10.37
N ARG A 312 -0.93 -14.65 11.07
CA ARG A 312 -0.83 -14.62 12.54
C ARG A 312 0.20 -13.62 13.02
N GLY A 313 1.37 -13.57 12.37
CA GLY A 313 2.41 -12.61 12.71
C GLY A 313 1.99 -11.16 12.47
N VAL A 314 1.17 -10.92 11.43
CA VAL A 314 0.60 -9.60 11.14
C VAL A 314 -0.48 -9.21 12.16
N ASP A 315 -1.38 -10.13 12.50
CA ASP A 315 -2.41 -9.88 13.51
C ASP A 315 -1.79 -9.60 14.89
N ASP A 316 -0.86 -10.46 15.34
CA ASP A 316 -0.18 -10.34 16.64
C ASP A 316 0.63 -9.03 16.74
N GLY A 317 1.29 -8.62 15.66
CA GLY A 317 2.00 -7.33 15.57
C GLY A 317 1.06 -6.13 15.63
N SER A 318 -0.14 -6.25 15.04
CA SER A 318 -1.14 -5.17 14.95
C SER A 318 -1.92 -4.90 16.24
N ILE A 319 -1.73 -5.70 17.29
CA ILE A 319 -2.37 -5.46 18.59
C ILE A 319 -1.66 -4.29 19.27
N ALA A 320 -2.17 -3.08 19.04
CA ALA A 320 -2.04 -2.03 20.04
C ALA A 320 -2.68 -2.58 21.33
N LYS A 321 -1.86 -2.90 22.34
CA LYS A 321 -2.36 -3.15 23.70
C LYS A 321 -3.24 -1.95 24.04
N LYS A 322 -4.57 -2.16 24.10
CA LYS A 322 -5.58 -1.12 24.37
C LYS A 322 -5.02 -0.06 25.31
N ALA A 323 -4.82 1.14 24.79
CA ALA A 323 -4.39 2.28 25.58
C ALA A 323 -5.56 2.70 26.49
N GLY A 324 -5.69 2.04 27.64
CA GLY A 324 -6.59 2.41 28.74
C GLY A 324 -8.09 2.39 28.42
N PRO A 325 -8.96 2.36 29.45
CA PRO A 325 -10.37 2.63 29.25
C PRO A 325 -10.57 4.10 28.85
N GLU A 326 -11.42 4.34 27.84
CA GLU A 326 -11.89 5.68 27.49
C GLU A 326 -12.41 6.43 28.73
N PRO A 327 -12.15 7.74 28.86
CA PRO A 327 -12.72 8.53 29.93
C PRO A 327 -14.25 8.52 29.80
N THR A 328 -14.90 7.96 30.80
CA THR A 328 -16.35 7.94 30.92
C THR A 328 -16.88 9.36 30.87
N THR A 329 -17.64 9.66 29.83
CA THR A 329 -18.38 10.92 29.70
C THR A 329 -19.35 11.01 30.87
N GLY A 330 -19.07 11.95 31.77
CA GLY A 330 -19.83 12.20 32.98
C GLY A 330 -21.32 12.37 32.68
N THR A 331 -22.12 11.60 33.40
CA THR A 331 -23.57 11.68 33.42
C THR A 331 -24.01 13.10 33.74
N LYS A 332 -24.81 13.67 32.86
CA LYS A 332 -25.42 15.00 32.97
C LYS A 332 -26.27 15.04 34.26
N ALA A 333 -25.84 15.83 35.24
CA ALA A 333 -26.61 16.07 36.46
C ALA A 333 -27.94 16.75 36.11
N ALA A 334 -29.02 16.25 36.73
CA ALA A 334 -30.37 16.80 36.61
C ALA A 334 -30.43 18.24 37.16
N PRO A 335 -31.25 19.14 36.59
CA PRO A 335 -31.44 20.47 37.13
C PRO A 335 -32.32 20.41 38.38
N GLY A 336 -31.69 20.64 39.53
CA GLY A 336 -32.37 20.81 40.82
C GLY A 336 -32.96 22.21 40.98
N ALA A 337 -34.23 22.23 41.36
CA ALA A 337 -34.90 23.16 42.27
C ALA A 337 -34.77 24.69 42.03
N THR A 338 -35.88 25.23 41.51
CA THR A 338 -36.51 26.53 41.81
C THR A 338 -35.95 27.33 42.99
N ALA A 339 -35.48 28.55 42.69
CA ALA A 339 -35.24 29.62 43.65
C ALA A 339 -36.55 30.36 44.02
N PRO A 340 -36.66 30.91 45.25
CA PRO A 340 -37.88 31.59 45.70
C PRO A 340 -37.96 33.05 45.24
N THR A 341 -39.20 33.47 44.99
CA THR A 341 -39.66 34.80 44.53
C THR A 341 -39.33 35.93 45.54
N PRO A 342 -38.87 37.12 45.09
CA PRO A 342 -38.77 38.27 45.97
C PRO A 342 -40.12 39.00 46.13
N LYS A 343 -40.43 39.36 47.37
CA LYS A 343 -41.61 40.12 47.80
C LYS A 343 -41.63 41.53 47.21
N LYS A 344 -42.78 41.93 46.66
CA LYS A 344 -43.16 43.33 46.39
C LYS A 344 -43.41 44.06 47.71
N ASN A 345 -42.75 45.19 47.93
CA ASN A 345 -43.24 46.24 48.83
C ASN A 345 -43.79 47.39 47.98
N VAL A 346 -45.06 47.73 48.21
CA VAL A 346 -45.67 49.01 47.87
C VAL A 346 -45.85 49.71 49.22
N GLY A 347 -45.29 50.91 49.35
CA GLY A 347 -45.36 51.70 50.58
C GLY A 347 -46.75 52.29 50.83
N PHE A 348 -47.07 52.42 52.12
CA PHE A 348 -47.36 53.66 52.81
C PHE A 348 -46.74 53.57 54.20
#